data_AF-A0A931V4M6-F1
#
_entry.id   AF-A0A931V4M6-F1
#
_cell.length_a   1.000
_cell.length_b   1.000
_cell.length_c   1.000
_cell.angle_alpha   90.00
_cell.angle_beta   90.00
_cell.angle_gamma   90.00
#
_symmetry.space_group_name_H-M   'P 1'
#
loop_
_entity.id
_entity.type
_entity.pdbx_description
1 polymer ?
#
loop_
_entity_poly.entity_id
_entity_poly.type
_entity_poly.pdbx_seq_one_letter_code
_entity_poly.pdbx_strand_id
1 'polypeptide(L)' 'MSTMSLIEALRRIVGHVATIGHPSSEDRWLFVEQLQRLGVEYLDAKHLVDAAIAEGLEHPQLHDRESAAP' A
#
# COMPACT_ATOMS: atom_id res chain seq x y z
N MET A 1 19.63 -9.51 -12.56
CA MET A 1 19.00 -8.67 -11.53
C MET A 1 18.13 -7.66 -12.26
N SER A 2 16.81 -7.85 -12.26
CA SER A 2 15.89 -6.93 -12.94
C SER A 2 15.76 -5.66 -12.11
N THR A 3 16.14 -4.52 -12.68
CA THR A 3 15.87 -3.20 -12.13
C THR A 3 14.36 -3.02 -12.08
N MET A 4 13.78 -3.15 -10.90
CA MET A 4 12.36 -2.89 -10.67
C MET A 4 12.09 -1.41 -11.00
N SER A 5 11.10 -1.15 -11.85
CA SER A 5 10.75 0.21 -12.24
C SER A 5 10.18 0.97 -11.05
N LEU A 6 10.41 2.28 -10.98
CA LEU A 6 9.79 3.17 -9.99
C LEU A 6 8.27 2.98 -9.93
N ILE A 7 7.62 2.80 -11.09
CA ILE A 7 6.18 2.58 -11.20
C ILE A 7 5.76 1.26 -10.53
N GLU A 8 6.56 0.21 -10.68
CA GLU A 8 6.30 -1.09 -10.05
C GLU A 8 6.50 -1.00 -8.53
N ALA A 9 7.50 -0.24 -8.08
CA ALA A 9 7.78 -0.02 -6.65
C ALA A 9 6.62 0.73 -5.98
N LEU A 10 6.14 1.81 -6.62
CA LEU A 10 4.98 2.57 -6.16
C LEU A 10 3.72 1.70 -6.08
N ARG A 11 3.44 0.94 -7.16
CA ARG A 11 2.26 0.05 -7.20
C ARG A 11 2.29 -1.00 -6.10
N ARG A 12 3.46 -1.55 -5.77
CA ARG A 12 3.62 -2.56 -4.72
C ARG A 12 3.38 -1.99 -3.33
N ILE A 13 3.88 -0.78 -3.05
CA ILE A 13 3.66 -0.10 -1.76
C ILE A 13 2.18 0.24 -1.58
N VAL A 14 1.57 0.89 -2.57
CA VAL A 14 0.15 1.27 -2.54
C VAL A 14 -0.75 0.05 -2.43
N GLY A 15 -0.46 -1.02 -3.19
CA GLY A 15 -1.20 -2.29 -3.08
C GLY A 15 -1.06 -2.93 -1.70
N HIS A 16 0.11 -2.87 -1.08
CA HIS A 16 0.31 -3.41 0.27
C HIS A 16 -0.50 -2.64 1.32
N VAL A 17 -0.53 -1.31 1.22
CA VAL A 17 -1.36 -0.46 2.09
C VAL A 17 -2.84 -0.85 1.99
N ALA A 18 -3.36 -1.01 0.78
CA ALA A 18 -4.76 -1.36 0.55
C ALA A 18 -5.13 -2.73 1.13
N THR A 19 -4.20 -3.69 1.14
CA THR A 19 -4.44 -5.03 1.69
C THR A 19 -4.55 -5.09 3.21
N ILE A 20 -3.95 -4.14 3.94
CA ILE A 20 -3.94 -4.15 5.40
C ILE A 20 -5.31 -3.74 5.97
N GLY A 21 -6.10 -2.97 5.21
CA GLY A 21 -7.43 -2.49 5.59
C GLY A 21 -7.39 -1.44 6.70
N HIS A 22 -6.87 -1.80 7.88
CA HIS A 22 -6.71 -0.91 9.03
C HIS A 22 -5.24 -0.79 9.49
N PRO A 23 -4.36 -0.15 8.70
CA PRO A 23 -2.98 0.07 9.13
C PRO A 23 -2.94 1.00 10.34
N SER A 24 -2.08 0.65 11.31
CA SER A 24 -1.81 1.50 12.47
C SER A 24 -1.16 2.83 12.05
N SER A 25 -1.13 3.80 12.96
CA SER A 25 -0.44 5.08 12.69
C SER A 25 1.05 4.88 12.37
N GLU A 26 1.68 3.85 12.95
CA GLU A 26 3.08 3.50 12.67
C GLU A 26 3.24 2.92 11.26
N ASP A 27 2.35 2.01 10.85
CA ASP A 27 2.35 1.45 9.50
C ASP A 27 2.18 2.54 8.45
N ARG A 28 1.22 3.46 8.66
CA ARG A 28 0.98 4.61 7.78
C ARG A 28 2.24 5.45 7.60
N TRP A 29 2.95 5.72 8.70
CA TRP A 29 4.20 6.48 8.67
C TRP A 29 5.29 5.76 7.86
N LEU A 30 5.45 4.45 8.06
CA LEU A 30 6.41 3.63 7.33
C LEU A 30 6.13 3.64 5.82
N PHE A 31 4.87 3.57 5.41
CA PHE A 31 4.50 3.64 4.00
C PHE A 31 4.80 4.99 3.36
N VAL A 32 4.52 6.08 4.08
CA VAL A 32 4.88 7.42 3.63
C VAL A 32 6.40 7.54 3.47
N GLU A 33 7.17 7.06 4.44
CA GLU A 33 8.64 7.09 4.37
C GLU A 33 9.18 6.28 3.18
N GLN A 34 8.59 5.12 2.90
CA GLN A 34 8.96 4.29 1.74
C GLN A 34 8.71 5.03 0.41
N LEU A 35 7.59 5.73 0.27
CA LEU A 35 7.30 6.54 -0.92
C LEU A 35 8.26 7.73 -1.04
N GLN A 36 8.62 8.37 0.07
CA GLN A 36 9.61 9.45 0.06
C GLN A 36 10.99 8.99 -0.37
N ARG A 37 11.42 7.79 0.03
CA ARG A 37 12.67 7.17 -0.45
C ARG A 37 12.68 6.90 -1.95
N LEU A 38 11.51 6.78 -2.56
CA LEU A 38 11.33 6.65 -4.02
C LEU A 38 11.27 8.01 -4.74
N GLY A 39 11.39 9.12 -4.01
CA GLY A 39 11.36 10.48 -4.56
C GLY A 39 9.97 11.10 -4.62
N VAL A 40 8.96 10.52 -3.97
CA VAL A 40 7.63 11.13 -3.84
C VAL A 40 7.66 12.19 -2.74
N GLU A 41 7.09 13.36 -3.00
CA GLU A 41 7.00 14.39 -1.96
C GLU A 41 6.12 13.94 -0.79
N TYR A 42 6.40 14.44 0.42
CA TYR A 42 5.70 14.03 1.63
C TYR A 42 4.17 14.12 1.52
N LEU A 43 3.67 15.25 0.99
CA LEU A 43 2.24 15.49 0.87
C LEU A 43 1.59 14.52 -0.11
N ASP A 44 2.24 14.24 -1.23
CA ASP A 44 1.76 13.26 -2.21
C ASP A 44 1.82 11.83 -1.66
N ALA A 45 2.90 11.47 -0.98
CA ALA A 45 3.06 10.18 -0.32
C ALA A 45 1.96 9.94 0.72
N LYS A 46 1.64 10.95 1.54
CA LYS A 46 0.56 10.89 2.50
C LYS A 46 -0.80 10.72 1.81
N HIS A 47 -1.09 11.49 0.76
CA HIS A 47 -2.36 11.37 0.02
C HIS A 47 -2.51 9.99 -0.64
N LEU A 48 -1.44 9.44 -1.20
CA LEU A 48 -1.45 8.10 -1.81
C LEU A 48 -1.74 7.01 -0.77
N VAL A 49 -1.15 7.10 0.42
CA VAL A 49 -1.40 6.15 1.52
C VAL A 49 -2.83 6.28 2.02
N ASP A 50 -3.33 7.50 2.27
CA ASP A 50 -4.71 7.72 2.73
C ASP A 50 -5.74 7.22 1.69
N ALA A 51 -5.50 7.47 0.40
CA ALA A 51 -6.35 6.97 -0.68
C ALA A 51 -6.34 5.45 -0.77
N ALA A 52 -5.17 4.82 -0.68
CA ALA A 52 -5.03 3.36 -0.70
C ALA A 52 -5.75 2.68 0.48
N ILE A 53 -5.72 3.31 1.66
CA ILE A 53 -6.47 2.85 2.83
C ILE A 53 -7.97 2.98 2.58
N ALA A 54 -8.44 4.12 2.08
CA ALA A 54 -9.84 4.33 1.78
C ALA A 54 -10.35 3.29 0.76
N GLU A 55 -9.64 3.09 -0.35
CA GLU A 55 -10.00 2.07 -1.35
C GLU A 55 -9.94 0.65 -0.78
N GLY A 56 -8.94 0.32 0.04
CA GLY A 56 -8.83 -0.99 0.71
C GLY A 56 -9.96 -1.26 1.71
N LEU A 57 -10.50 -0.21 2.35
CA LEU A 57 -11.66 -0.28 3.22
C LEU A 57 -12.97 -0.41 2.45
N GLU A 58 -13.08 0.23 1.28
CA GLU A 58 -14.25 0.13 0.39
C GLU A 58 -14.31 -1.21 -0.36
N HIS A 59 -13.15 -1.85 -0.61
CA HIS A 59 -13.03 -3.17 -1.26
C HIS A 59 -12.49 -4.26 -0.30
N PRO A 60 -13.25 -4.72 0.72
CA PRO A 60 -12.84 -5.79 1.63
C PRO A 60 -12.84 -7.21 1.01
N GLN A 61 -12.56 -7.36 -0.29
CA GLN A 61 -12.79 -8.61 -1.05
C GLN A 61 -11.53 -9.40 -1.43
N LEU A 62 -10.58 -9.58 -0.51
CA LEU A 62 -9.53 -10.61 -0.66
C LEU A 62 -9.28 -11.42 0.63
N HIS A 63 -10.26 -11.50 1.54
CA HIS A 63 -10.22 -12.38 2.71
C HIS A 63 -10.86 -13.76 2.49
N ASP A 64 -11.09 -14.16 1.23
CA ASP A 64 -11.76 -15.43 0.85
C ASP A 64 -10.89 -16.35 -0.05
N ARG A 65 -9.56 -16.35 0.12
CA ARG A 65 -8.68 -17.35 -0.56
C ARG A 65 -7.83 -18.22 0.37
N GLU A 66 -8.19 -18.32 1.65
CA GLU A 66 -7.62 -19.35 2.55
C GLU A 66 -8.62 -20.40 3.05
N SER A 67 -9.87 -20.38 2.54
CA SER A 67 -10.89 -21.38 2.91
C SER A 67 -11.26 -22.34 1.76
N ALA A 68 -10.36 -22.54 0.80
CA ALA A 68 -10.47 -23.62 -0.19
C ALA A 68 -9.41 -24.68 0.11
N ALA A 69 -9.74 -25.52 1.10
CA ALA A 69 -9.16 -26.84 1.31
C ALA A 69 -9.21 -27.68 0.01
N PRO A 70 -8.37 -28.72 -0.10
CA PRO A 70 -8.68 -29.98 0.58
C PRO A 70 -7.78 -30.35 1.75
#